data_AF-A0A927ZTF1-F1
#
_entry.id   AF-A0A927ZTF1-F1
#
_cell.length_a   1.000
_cell.length_b   1.000
_cell.length_c   1.000
_cell.angle_alpha   90.00
_cell.angle_beta   90.00
_cell.angle_gamma   90.00
#
_symmetry.space_group_name_H-M   'P 1'
#
loop_
_entity.id
_entity.type
_entity.pdbx_description
1 polymer ?
#
loop_
_entity_poly.entity_id
_entity_poly.type
_entity_poly.pdbx_seq_one_letter_code
_entity_poly.pdbx_strand_id
1 'polypeptide(L)'
;KGVWTVKCDVALPCATQGEIDLESAKALVANGVIAVGEGANMPSTLEAIAYFQQNKVLFAPGKAANAGGVSVSALEMAQNSERLQWTFEEVDGKLQDIMANIYKNAKANAEKYADPDDLVAGANITAFVKVANVMLAHGLV
;
A
#
# COMPACT_ATOMS: atom_id res chain seq x y z
N LYS A 1 18.52 -8.73 12.14
CA LYS A 1 19.18 -10.00 11.71
C LYS A 1 18.26 -10.67 10.70
N GLY A 2 18.78 -11.18 9.58
CA GLY A 2 17.95 -11.85 8.55
C GLY A 2 18.11 -11.20 7.18
N VAL A 3 17.19 -11.46 6.26
CA VAL A 3 17.22 -10.99 4.86
C VAL A 3 17.40 -9.47 4.74
N TRP A 4 16.96 -8.70 5.74
CA TRP A 4 17.04 -7.24 5.81
C TRP A 4 18.47 -6.67 5.96
N THR A 5 19.49 -7.50 6.20
CA THR A 5 20.89 -7.05 6.20
C THR A 5 21.53 -7.07 4.82
N VAL A 6 20.86 -7.65 3.82
CA VAL A 6 21.34 -7.65 2.44
C VAL A 6 21.12 -6.26 1.85
N LYS A 7 22.15 -5.73 1.18
CA LYS A 7 22.04 -4.43 0.51
C LYS A 7 21.03 -4.49 -0.63
N CYS A 8 20.07 -3.56 -0.64
CA CYS A 8 19.11 -3.38 -1.71
C CYS A 8 18.65 -1.91 -1.77
N ASP A 9 18.15 -1.51 -2.93
CA ASP A 9 17.52 -0.19 -3.12
C ASP A 9 16.04 -0.22 -2.71
N VAL A 10 15.36 -1.36 -2.94
CA VAL A 10 13.93 -1.54 -2.64
C VAL A 10 13.74 -2.80 -1.79
N ALA A 11 12.97 -2.68 -0.70
CA ALA A 11 12.58 -3.81 0.14
C ALA A 11 11.07 -4.08 0.04
N LEU A 12 10.70 -5.34 -0.20
CA LEU A 12 9.30 -5.77 -0.36
C LEU A 12 8.97 -6.85 0.69
N PRO A 13 8.58 -6.47 1.92
CA PRO A 13 8.14 -7.43 2.93
C PRO A 13 6.78 -8.04 2.60
N CYS A 14 6.77 -9.35 2.35
CA CYS A 14 5.65 -10.10 1.81
C CYS A 14 5.34 -11.40 2.58
N ALA A 15 5.92 -11.63 3.76
CA ALA A 15 5.73 -12.90 4.46
C ALA A 15 4.62 -12.83 5.51
N THR A 16 4.86 -12.10 6.61
CA THR A 16 3.96 -12.07 7.78
C THR A 16 3.97 -10.71 8.47
N GLN A 17 3.00 -10.48 9.35
CA GLN A 17 2.97 -9.31 10.22
C GLN A 17 4.23 -9.21 11.10
N GLY A 18 4.74 -8.00 11.31
CA GLY A 18 5.89 -7.72 12.20
C GLY A 18 7.23 -8.32 11.77
N GLU A 19 7.43 -8.67 10.50
CA GLU A 19 8.70 -9.19 9.99
C GLU A 19 9.82 -8.13 9.86
N ILE A 20 9.48 -6.84 9.83
CA ILE A 20 10.43 -5.73 9.91
C ILE A 20 10.22 -5.01 11.26
N ASP A 21 11.14 -5.27 12.18
CA ASP A 21 11.29 -4.50 13.41
C ASP A 21 12.22 -3.29 13.23
N LEU A 22 12.36 -2.47 14.27
CA LEU A 22 13.19 -1.27 14.25
C LEU A 22 14.66 -1.58 13.91
N GLU A 23 15.21 -2.69 14.39
CA GLU A 23 16.60 -3.06 14.12
C GLU A 23 16.80 -3.45 12.65
N SER A 24 15.82 -4.12 12.05
CA SER A 24 15.81 -4.42 10.61
C SER A 24 15.66 -3.15 9.77
N ALA A 25 14.81 -2.20 10.19
CA ALA A 25 14.68 -0.90 9.52
C ALA A 25 15.98 -0.10 9.54
N LYS A 26 16.68 -0.05 10.68
CA LYS A 26 18.01 0.55 10.81
C LYS A 26 19.03 -0.08 9.87
N ALA A 27 19.04 -1.41 9.77
CA ALA A 27 19.94 -2.12 8.86
C ALA A 27 19.67 -1.77 7.39
N LEU A 28 18.39 -1.72 6.99
CA LEU A 28 17.99 -1.34 5.64
C LEU A 28 18.38 0.10 5.28
N VAL A 29 18.12 1.05 6.19
CA VAL A 29 18.53 2.46 6.01
C VAL A 29 20.05 2.59 5.93
N ALA A 30 20.80 1.91 6.81
CA ALA A 30 22.26 1.91 6.77
C ALA A 30 22.81 1.33 5.45
N ASN A 31 22.09 0.41 4.83
CA ASN A 31 22.42 -0.17 3.53
C ASN A 31 21.97 0.69 2.33
N GLY A 32 21.30 1.81 2.56
CA GLY A 32 20.89 2.75 1.52
C GLY A 32 19.56 2.42 0.83
N VAL A 33 18.63 1.73 1.51
CA VAL A 33 17.29 1.51 0.97
C VAL A 33 16.63 2.86 0.65
N ILE A 34 16.02 2.97 -0.54
CA ILE A 34 15.30 4.18 -0.97
C ILE A 34 13.78 4.02 -0.88
N ALA A 35 13.28 2.77 -0.93
CA ALA A 35 11.85 2.50 -0.84
C ALA A 35 11.54 1.16 -0.13
N VAL A 36 10.44 1.15 0.61
CA VAL A 36 9.84 -0.04 1.22
C VAL A 36 8.39 -0.14 0.78
N GLY A 37 7.97 -1.30 0.28
CA GLY A 37 6.60 -1.55 -0.17
C GLY A 37 6.03 -2.82 0.47
N GLU A 38 5.02 -2.66 1.32
CA GLU A 38 4.45 -3.77 2.06
C GLU A 38 3.55 -4.66 1.18
N GLY A 39 3.95 -5.91 0.96
CA GLY A 39 3.12 -6.92 0.32
C GLY A 39 2.27 -7.70 1.33
N ALA A 40 2.77 -7.94 2.54
CA ALA A 40 2.01 -8.58 3.61
C ALA A 40 1.08 -7.58 4.33
N ASN A 41 0.23 -8.09 5.23
CA ASN A 41 -0.60 -7.25 6.09
C ASN A 41 0.18 -6.84 7.35
N MET A 42 0.51 -5.55 7.45
CA MET A 42 1.29 -4.95 8.55
C MET A 42 2.64 -5.64 8.84
N PRO A 43 3.51 -5.84 7.83
CA PRO A 43 4.81 -6.46 8.04
C PRO A 43 5.77 -5.59 8.84
N SER A 44 5.67 -4.25 8.77
CA SER A 44 6.55 -3.36 9.53
C SER A 44 5.91 -2.99 10.87
N THR A 45 6.69 -2.99 11.96
CA THR A 45 6.22 -2.43 13.23
C THR A 45 6.08 -0.90 13.14
N LEU A 46 5.30 -0.30 14.03
CA LEU A 46 5.08 1.16 14.02
C LEU A 46 6.40 1.94 14.17
N GLU A 47 7.33 1.42 14.97
CA GLU A 47 8.66 2.01 15.16
C GLU A 47 9.50 1.92 13.89
N ALA A 48 9.41 0.80 13.15
CA ALA A 48 10.08 0.65 11.86
C ALA A 48 9.54 1.64 10.82
N ILE A 49 8.20 1.78 10.72
CA ILE A 49 7.55 2.74 9.81
C ILE A 49 7.99 4.16 10.14
N ALA A 50 7.93 4.56 11.41
CA ALA A 50 8.35 5.87 11.85
C ALA A 50 9.83 6.12 11.53
N TYR A 51 10.69 5.12 11.71
CA TYR A 51 12.11 5.22 11.39
C TYR A 51 12.35 5.40 9.88
N PHE A 52 11.64 4.67 9.01
CA PHE A 52 11.72 4.86 7.55
C PHE A 52 11.31 6.29 7.15
N GLN A 53 10.19 6.79 7.67
CA GLN A 53 9.70 8.14 7.38
C GLN A 53 10.69 9.23 7.86
N GLN A 54 11.26 9.07 9.06
CA GLN A 54 12.27 9.99 9.59
C GLN A 54 13.53 10.05 8.72
N ASN A 55 13.91 8.93 8.09
CA ASN A 55 15.07 8.83 7.21
C ASN A 55 14.74 9.07 5.73
N LYS A 56 13.54 9.61 5.42
CA LYS A 56 13.11 9.94 4.05
C LYS A 56 13.13 8.74 3.08
N VAL A 57 12.93 7.53 3.61
CA VAL A 57 12.68 6.33 2.81
C VAL A 57 11.22 6.37 2.34
N LEU A 58 10.99 6.18 1.03
CA LEU A 58 9.65 6.10 0.48
C LEU A 58 8.94 4.87 1.04
N PHE A 59 7.78 5.05 1.66
CA PHE A 59 7.07 3.96 2.32
C PHE A 59 5.68 3.76 1.71
N ALA A 60 5.47 2.63 1.03
CA ALA A 60 4.17 2.25 0.48
C ALA A 60 3.45 1.30 1.44
N PRO A 61 2.34 1.73 2.09
CA PRO A 61 1.65 0.93 3.10
C PRO A 61 0.91 -0.27 2.51
N GLY A 62 0.79 -1.36 3.27
CA GLY A 62 0.20 -2.62 2.80
C GLY A 62 -1.19 -2.44 2.20
N LYS A 63 -2.06 -1.69 2.89
CA LYS A 63 -3.43 -1.38 2.44
C LYS A 63 -3.54 -0.76 1.04
N ALA A 64 -2.45 -0.20 0.51
CA ALA A 64 -2.37 0.35 -0.84
C ALA A 64 -1.53 -0.56 -1.75
N ALA A 65 -0.33 -0.93 -1.33
CA ALA A 65 0.63 -1.67 -2.14
C ALA A 65 0.16 -3.10 -2.48
N ASN A 66 -0.51 -3.78 -1.55
CA ASN A 66 -1.00 -5.16 -1.75
C ASN A 66 -2.46 -5.26 -2.22
N ALA A 67 -3.12 -4.12 -2.45
CA ALA A 67 -4.54 -4.03 -2.80
C ALA A 67 -4.86 -4.66 -4.18
N GLY A 68 -3.85 -4.98 -4.98
CA GLY A 68 -4.01 -5.64 -6.28
C GLY A 68 -4.74 -6.97 -6.19
N GLY A 69 -4.48 -7.78 -5.17
CA GLY A 69 -5.16 -9.08 -5.00
C GLY A 69 -6.68 -8.93 -4.85
N VAL A 70 -7.12 -8.05 -3.94
CA VAL A 70 -8.55 -7.75 -3.74
C VAL A 70 -9.16 -7.07 -4.98
N SER A 71 -8.38 -6.25 -5.68
CA SER A 71 -8.83 -5.58 -6.90
C SER A 71 -9.13 -6.59 -8.01
N VAL A 72 -8.25 -7.56 -8.24
CA VAL A 72 -8.49 -8.64 -9.22
C VAL A 72 -9.68 -9.51 -8.80
N SER A 73 -9.89 -9.78 -7.51
CA SER A 73 -11.11 -10.46 -7.05
C SER A 73 -12.38 -9.66 -7.37
N ALA A 74 -12.35 -8.34 -7.27
CA ALA A 74 -13.49 -7.51 -7.69
C ALA A 74 -13.71 -7.55 -9.23
N LEU A 75 -12.62 -7.63 -10.01
CA LEU A 75 -12.70 -7.83 -11.46
C LEU A 75 -13.27 -9.21 -11.82
N GLU A 76 -12.94 -10.25 -11.05
CA GLU A 76 -13.51 -11.59 -11.18
C GLU A 76 -15.03 -11.57 -10.92
N MET A 77 -15.49 -10.85 -9.89
CA MET A 77 -16.91 -10.67 -9.61
C MET A 77 -17.63 -9.95 -10.77
N ALA A 78 -17.01 -8.94 -11.37
CA ALA A 78 -17.55 -8.24 -12.54
C ALA A 78 -17.68 -9.18 -13.76
N GLN A 79 -16.63 -9.92 -14.07
CA GLN A 79 -16.63 -10.94 -15.14
C GLN A 79 -17.73 -11.99 -14.93
N ASN A 80 -17.90 -12.48 -13.70
CA ASN A 80 -18.97 -13.43 -13.35
C ASN A 80 -20.38 -12.84 -13.56
N SER A 81 -20.58 -11.57 -13.22
CA SER A 81 -21.85 -10.87 -13.45
C SER A 81 -22.13 -10.66 -14.94
N GLU A 82 -21.10 -10.41 -15.74
CA GLU A 82 -21.20 -10.25 -17.20
C GLU A 82 -21.27 -11.59 -17.96
N ARG A 83 -20.89 -12.69 -17.30
CA ARG A 83 -20.74 -14.03 -17.91
C ARG A 83 -19.72 -14.04 -19.05
N LEU A 84 -18.69 -13.22 -18.93
CA LEU A 84 -17.58 -13.13 -19.87
C LEU A 84 -16.26 -13.36 -19.14
N GLN A 85 -15.28 -13.87 -19.85
CA GLN A 85 -13.91 -13.95 -19.39
C GLN A 85 -13.08 -12.97 -20.21
N TRP A 86 -12.37 -12.08 -19.52
CA TRP A 86 -11.45 -11.17 -20.16
C TRP A 86 -10.11 -11.86 -20.40
N THR A 87 -9.38 -11.34 -21.38
CA THR A 87 -7.99 -11.73 -21.65
C THR A 87 -7.08 -11.30 -20.50
N PHE A 88 -5.88 -11.89 -20.46
CA PHE A 88 -4.87 -11.50 -19.47
C PHE A 88 -4.52 -10.01 -19.58
N GLU A 89 -4.37 -9.52 -20.81
CA GLU A 89 -4.01 -8.13 -21.12
C GLU A 89 -5.09 -7.15 -20.65
N GLU A 90 -6.37 -7.51 -20.78
CA GLU A 90 -7.48 -6.69 -20.29
C GLU A 90 -7.50 -6.61 -18.75
N VAL A 91 -7.26 -7.74 -18.08
CA VAL A 91 -7.21 -7.77 -16.60
C VAL A 91 -5.99 -7.01 -16.09
N ASP A 92 -4.82 -7.21 -16.69
CA ASP A 92 -3.58 -6.52 -16.31
C ASP A 92 -3.69 -5.01 -16.55
N GLY A 93 -4.24 -4.58 -17.69
CA GLY A 93 -4.48 -3.16 -17.96
C GLY A 93 -5.38 -2.51 -16.93
N LYS A 94 -6.50 -3.17 -16.57
CA LYS A 94 -7.39 -2.69 -15.50
C LYS A 94 -6.69 -2.67 -14.14
N LEU A 95 -5.89 -3.68 -13.81
CA LEU A 95 -5.13 -3.73 -12.57
C LEU A 95 -4.12 -2.57 -12.48
N GLN A 96 -3.37 -2.31 -13.54
CA GLN A 96 -2.43 -1.18 -13.61
C GLN A 96 -3.13 0.16 -13.38
N ASP A 97 -4.29 0.38 -14.01
CA ASP A 97 -5.11 1.58 -13.80
C ASP A 97 -5.59 1.71 -12.36
N ILE A 98 -6.06 0.62 -11.75
CA ILE A 98 -6.49 0.60 -10.36
C ILE A 98 -5.33 0.97 -9.42
N MET A 99 -4.17 0.33 -9.58
CA MET A 99 -3.00 0.59 -8.73
C MET A 99 -2.49 2.03 -8.91
N ALA A 100 -2.48 2.56 -10.14
CA ALA A 100 -2.13 3.95 -10.42
C ALA A 100 -3.11 4.92 -9.73
N ASN A 101 -4.40 4.62 -9.74
CA ASN A 101 -5.42 5.43 -9.06
C ASN A 101 -5.29 5.37 -7.54
N ILE A 102 -4.97 4.21 -6.96
CA ILE A 102 -4.70 4.08 -5.51
C ILE A 102 -3.53 5.00 -5.13
N TYR A 103 -2.42 4.96 -5.86
CA TYR A 103 -1.27 5.83 -5.63
C TYR A 103 -1.64 7.32 -5.76
N LYS A 104 -2.28 7.72 -6.87
CA LYS A 104 -2.68 9.11 -7.12
C LYS A 104 -3.57 9.66 -6.00
N ASN A 105 -4.56 8.88 -5.56
CA ASN A 105 -5.46 9.29 -4.49
C ASN A 105 -4.75 9.39 -3.14
N ALA A 106 -3.87 8.43 -2.82
CA ALA A 106 -3.08 8.49 -1.59
C ALA A 106 -2.17 9.72 -1.59
N LYS A 107 -1.41 9.97 -2.67
CA LYS A 107 -0.54 11.14 -2.81
C LYS A 107 -1.31 12.45 -2.71
N ALA A 108 -2.42 12.59 -3.42
CA ALA A 108 -3.24 13.80 -3.38
C ALA A 108 -3.83 14.08 -1.98
N ASN A 109 -4.27 13.05 -1.27
CA ASN A 109 -4.78 13.23 0.10
C ASN A 109 -3.66 13.47 1.12
N ALA A 110 -2.48 12.88 0.93
CA ALA A 110 -1.29 13.17 1.73
C ALA A 110 -0.88 14.64 1.57
N GLU A 111 -0.78 15.13 0.33
CA GLU A 111 -0.49 16.54 0.03
C GLU A 111 -1.50 17.52 0.62
N LYS A 112 -2.79 17.14 0.66
CA LYS A 112 -3.86 18.02 1.11
C LYS A 112 -4.00 18.08 2.64
N TYR A 113 -3.70 16.99 3.34
CA TYR A 113 -4.08 16.81 4.74
C TYR A 113 -2.94 16.36 5.67
N ALA A 114 -1.76 16.03 5.14
CA ALA A 114 -0.61 15.51 5.88
C ALA A 114 0.72 15.99 5.27
N ASP A 115 1.79 15.20 5.41
CA ASP A 115 3.03 15.39 4.66
C ASP A 115 2.85 14.79 3.24
N PRO A 116 3.22 15.50 2.15
CA PRO A 116 3.13 15.00 0.78
C PRO A 116 3.70 13.60 0.58
N ASP A 117 4.78 13.23 1.28
CA ASP A 117 5.46 11.95 1.11
C ASP A 117 4.94 10.87 2.09
N ASP A 118 3.98 11.22 2.96
CA ASP A 118 3.32 10.28 3.86
C ASP A 118 2.14 9.56 3.17
N LEU A 119 2.48 8.57 2.35
CA LEU A 119 1.51 7.69 1.71
C LEU A 119 0.71 6.85 2.74
N VAL A 120 1.19 6.68 3.97
CA VAL A 120 0.45 5.98 5.04
C VAL A 120 -0.78 6.79 5.44
N ALA A 121 -0.58 8.07 5.73
CA ALA A 121 -1.65 9.02 6.02
C ALA A 121 -2.58 9.17 4.81
N GLY A 122 -2.02 9.39 3.62
CA GLY A 122 -2.78 9.53 2.38
C GLY A 122 -3.71 8.36 2.08
N ALA A 123 -3.22 7.12 2.22
CA ALA A 123 -4.03 5.92 2.01
C ALA A 123 -5.15 5.77 3.06
N ASN A 124 -4.85 6.06 4.34
CA ASN A 124 -5.85 6.03 5.41
C ASN A 124 -6.98 7.02 5.17
N ILE A 125 -6.63 8.27 4.84
CA ILE A 125 -7.59 9.34 4.60
C ILE A 125 -8.45 9.02 3.38
N THR A 126 -7.84 8.54 2.29
CA THR A 126 -8.56 8.14 1.07
C THR A 126 -9.64 7.09 1.37
N ALA A 127 -9.26 6.02 2.08
CA ALA A 127 -10.19 4.94 2.40
C ALA A 127 -11.30 5.42 3.37
N PHE A 128 -10.92 6.15 4.42
CA PHE A 128 -11.86 6.63 5.43
C PHE A 128 -12.89 7.59 4.84
N VAL A 129 -12.46 8.60 4.08
CA VAL A 129 -13.37 9.59 3.47
C VAL A 129 -14.35 8.92 2.52
N LYS A 130 -13.90 7.94 1.73
CA LYS A 130 -14.78 7.20 0.83
C LYS A 130 -15.88 6.45 1.59
N VAL A 131 -15.53 5.72 2.65
CA VAL A 131 -16.50 4.98 3.46
C VAL A 131 -17.42 5.93 4.22
N ALA A 132 -16.87 6.95 4.88
CA ALA A 132 -17.65 7.93 5.65
C ALA A 132 -18.69 8.65 4.78
N ASN A 133 -18.33 9.06 3.57
CA ASN A 133 -19.28 9.70 2.64
C ASN A 133 -20.42 8.76 2.24
N VAL A 134 -20.13 7.48 2.01
CA VAL A 134 -21.17 6.48 1.72
C VAL A 134 -22.07 6.26 2.94
N MET A 135 -21.50 6.13 4.14
CA MET A 135 -22.28 5.99 5.37
C MET A 135 -23.22 7.19 5.59
N LEU A 136 -22.72 8.42 5.39
CA LEU A 136 -23.54 9.63 5.49
C LEU A 136 -24.67 9.66 4.44
N ALA A 137 -24.40 9.20 3.21
CA ALA A 137 -25.39 9.14 2.15
C ALA A 137 -26.49 8.09 2.41
N HIS A 138 -26.15 6.99 3.07
CA HIS A 138 -27.11 5.94 3.43
C HIS A 138 -27.93 6.26 4.69
N GLY A 139 -27.54 7.27 5.47
CA GLY A 139 -28.22 7.66 6.69
C GLY A 139 -28.00 6.65 7.84
N LEU A 140 -28.89 6.67 8.83
CA LEU A 140 -28.86 5.72 9.95
C LEU A 140 -29.51 4.40 9.51
N VAL A 141 -28.70 3.36 9.35
CA VAL A 141 -29.10 1.99 8.97
C VAL A 141 -28.61 0.95 9.96
#